data_AF-A0A1Q7ZR26-F1
#
_entry.id   AF-A0A1Q7ZR26-F1
#
_cell.length_a   1.000
_cell.length_b   1.000
_cell.length_c   1.000
_cell.angle_alpha   90.00
_cell.angle_beta   90.00
_cell.angle_gamma   90.00
#
_symmetry.space_group_name_H-M   'P 1'
#
loop_
_entity.id
_entity.type
_entity.pdbx_description
1 polymer ?
#
loop_
_entity_poly.entity_id
_entity_poly.type
_entity_poly.pdbx_seq_one_letter_code
_entity_poly.pdbx_strand_id
1 'polypeptide(L)'
;MTDSGAPPPPPGPPGTVTDLAVATSTDNAVTLGFTEVDDGSGHAATYQIRYALSPIGQGWGSATVVTQGTCSAPLAGTTIGAHRSCTAQGLAAGTTYDFQMVAYRGTIDQDATFGELSNVATGTTTSGNPPPEATVGQWSAVLPAPFVEVHLHLLPTGKVLSFGFEGDPQVWDPATGSFTGIPAPSLLFCAGHDFLPDGRLLVAGGHLDNDHGLPNTNVFDPTTNTWQAGPPMARGRWYPTNTMLPDGEMLTIAGRDEGGAVVTVPEVWTGSGWRRLTTASLELPYYPRMFVAPDGRVFYAGEEPQSRYLSTAGTGSWTNGPVRQYTPWREYGSAVMYEPGKILYVGGGDPPTNTAEIIDLNQPNPSWTYTASMAFARRHINATLLPTGDVLVTGGTSGSGFNNPVGAVHAAELWHPATGAWTTLASNAVTRIYHSTTILLPDGRVLHSGSGDWLGPQPEERSFEIYSPPYLFRGPRPAITGTTPSDVAYGQTLFVETPDGAGIAKVTFIRLGSVTHAADMGQRLVPLSFTPVSGGLSVVIPASPNIAPPGPYMLFLVNGNGVPAVGRIVKLH
;
A
#
# COMPACT_ATOMS: atom_id res chain seq x y z
N MET A 1 -77.19 18.78 21.52
CA MET A 1 -76.50 17.82 20.65
C MET A 1 -75.04 18.23 20.58
N THR A 2 -74.18 17.55 21.32
CA THR A 2 -72.72 17.62 21.17
C THR A 2 -72.28 16.16 21.19
N ASP A 3 -72.12 15.62 20.00
CA ASP A 3 -71.66 14.26 19.77
C ASP A 3 -70.17 14.21 20.14
N SER A 4 -69.85 13.58 21.27
CA SER A 4 -68.48 13.31 21.68
C SER A 4 -68.01 12.05 20.94
N GLY A 5 -67.50 12.25 19.73
CA GLY A 5 -66.94 11.17 18.92
C GLY A 5 -65.84 10.42 19.67
N ALA A 6 -65.89 9.09 19.60
CA ALA A 6 -64.85 8.22 20.13
C ALA A 6 -63.47 8.59 19.57
N PRO A 7 -62.37 8.47 20.36
CA PRO A 7 -61.03 8.70 19.83
C PRO A 7 -60.77 7.78 18.63
N PRO A 8 -60.06 8.27 17.58
CA PRO A 8 -59.75 7.44 16.43
C PRO A 8 -58.98 6.19 16.87
N PRO A 9 -59.19 5.05 16.19
CA PRO A 9 -58.48 3.82 16.53
C PRO A 9 -56.96 4.05 16.41
N PRO A 10 -56.15 3.37 17.24
CA PRO A 10 -54.70 3.49 17.18
C PRO A 10 -54.20 3.09 15.78
N PRO A 11 -53.12 3.74 15.28
CA PRO A 11 -52.56 3.42 13.97
C PRO A 11 -52.22 1.93 13.84
N GLY A 12 -52.57 1.34 12.69
CA GLY A 12 -52.19 -0.03 12.36
C GLY A 12 -50.68 -0.17 12.07
N PRO A 13 -50.18 -1.37 11.75
CA PRO A 13 -48.84 -1.52 11.23
C PRO A 13 -48.71 -0.86 9.84
N PRO A 14 -47.53 -0.35 9.45
CA PRO A 14 -47.26 0.04 8.07
C PRO A 14 -47.56 -1.10 7.08
N GLY A 15 -48.01 -0.74 5.89
CA GLY A 15 -48.31 -1.68 4.82
C GLY A 15 -47.05 -2.41 4.29
N THR A 16 -47.27 -3.48 3.55
CA THR A 16 -46.20 -4.30 2.97
C THR A 16 -46.06 -4.00 1.48
N VAL A 17 -44.86 -3.66 1.05
CA VAL A 17 -44.52 -3.58 -0.38
C VAL A 17 -44.42 -5.00 -0.94
N THR A 18 -45.20 -5.33 -1.96
CA THR A 18 -45.26 -6.69 -2.53
C THR A 18 -44.77 -6.78 -3.98
N ASP A 19 -44.43 -5.64 -4.57
CA ASP A 19 -44.06 -5.48 -5.98
C ASP A 19 -42.67 -4.86 -6.16
N LEU A 20 -41.77 -5.02 -5.18
CA LEU A 20 -40.39 -4.56 -5.33
C LEU A 20 -39.76 -5.28 -6.53
N ALA A 21 -39.26 -4.52 -7.49
CA ALA A 21 -38.69 -5.05 -8.72
C ALA A 21 -37.47 -4.25 -9.16
N VAL A 22 -36.56 -4.91 -9.87
CA VAL A 22 -35.45 -4.24 -10.56
C VAL A 22 -35.95 -3.72 -11.90
N ALA A 23 -35.86 -2.41 -12.10
CA ALA A 23 -36.28 -1.73 -13.34
C ALA A 23 -35.14 -1.66 -14.36
N THR A 24 -33.96 -1.20 -13.94
CA THR A 24 -32.75 -1.12 -14.77
C THR A 24 -31.50 -1.35 -13.94
N SER A 25 -30.41 -1.71 -14.60
CA SER A 25 -29.09 -1.78 -13.98
C SER A 25 -28.02 -1.12 -14.86
N THR A 26 -27.00 -0.57 -14.21
CA THR A 26 -25.73 -0.18 -14.81
C THR A 26 -24.62 -1.05 -14.22
N ASP A 27 -23.37 -0.72 -14.49
CA ASP A 27 -22.21 -1.40 -13.95
C ASP A 27 -21.95 -1.09 -12.47
N ASN A 28 -22.55 -0.04 -11.94
CA ASN A 28 -22.35 0.37 -10.55
C ASN A 28 -23.65 0.66 -9.77
N ALA A 29 -24.82 0.45 -10.39
CA ALA A 29 -26.10 0.81 -9.81
C ALA A 29 -27.24 -0.10 -10.26
N VAL A 30 -28.26 -0.20 -9.40
CA VAL A 30 -29.53 -0.87 -9.68
C VAL A 30 -30.66 0.10 -9.36
N THR A 31 -31.57 0.29 -10.31
CA THR A 31 -32.79 1.07 -10.11
C THR A 31 -33.93 0.14 -9.74
N LEU A 32 -34.53 0.38 -8.58
CA LEU A 32 -35.67 -0.35 -8.04
C LEU A 32 -36.97 0.40 -8.35
N GLY A 33 -38.06 -0.36 -8.50
CA GLY A 33 -39.42 0.12 -8.62
C GLY A 33 -40.32 -0.58 -7.59
N PHE A 34 -41.26 0.15 -6.99
CA PHE A 34 -42.23 -0.39 -6.03
C PHE A 34 -43.42 0.55 -5.85
N THR A 35 -44.55 0.03 -5.35
CA THR A 35 -45.72 0.83 -4.99
C THR A 35 -45.62 1.32 -3.54
N GLU A 36 -45.79 2.62 -3.34
CA GLU A 36 -45.77 3.21 -2.00
C GLU A 36 -46.99 2.78 -1.16
N VAL A 37 -46.76 2.51 0.13
CA VAL A 37 -47.75 2.00 1.08
C VAL A 37 -48.02 2.99 2.22
N ASP A 38 -49.14 2.76 2.90
CA ASP A 38 -49.55 3.48 4.09
C ASP A 38 -48.62 3.16 5.27
N ASP A 39 -48.30 4.15 6.11
CA ASP A 39 -47.49 4.04 7.31
C ASP A 39 -48.24 3.49 8.55
N GLY A 40 -49.51 3.10 8.32
CA GLY A 40 -50.47 2.61 9.31
C GLY A 40 -51.35 3.72 9.89
N SER A 41 -51.12 4.99 9.52
CA SER A 41 -51.84 6.17 10.02
C SER A 41 -52.57 6.97 8.94
N GLY A 42 -52.57 6.51 7.68
CA GLY A 42 -53.12 7.25 6.55
C GLY A 42 -52.11 8.12 5.81
N HIS A 43 -50.81 8.03 6.14
CA HIS A 43 -49.74 8.80 5.49
C HIS A 43 -48.79 7.87 4.71
N ALA A 44 -48.03 8.41 3.76
CA ALA A 44 -47.05 7.63 3.02
C ALA A 44 -45.89 7.18 3.94
N ALA A 45 -45.55 5.89 3.90
CA ALA A 45 -44.49 5.33 4.72
C ALA A 45 -43.09 5.83 4.32
N THR A 46 -42.14 5.72 5.24
CA THR A 46 -40.70 5.83 4.94
C THR A 46 -40.13 4.44 4.70
N TYR A 47 -39.10 4.32 3.86
CA TYR A 47 -38.52 3.02 3.49
C TYR A 47 -37.05 2.92 3.89
N GLN A 48 -36.66 1.74 4.35
CA GLN A 48 -35.26 1.32 4.40
C GLN A 48 -35.09 0.18 3.39
N ILE A 49 -34.08 0.31 2.54
CA ILE A 49 -33.71 -0.71 1.54
C ILE A 49 -32.38 -1.31 1.96
N ARG A 50 -32.29 -2.64 1.88
CA ARG A 50 -31.05 -3.37 2.09
C ARG A 50 -30.74 -4.27 0.91
N TYR A 51 -29.46 -4.56 0.73
CA TYR A 51 -28.97 -5.44 -0.32
C TYR A 51 -27.89 -6.40 0.19
N ALA A 52 -27.77 -7.54 -0.48
CA ALA A 52 -26.70 -8.51 -0.27
C ALA A 52 -26.38 -9.21 -1.60
N LEU A 53 -25.23 -9.89 -1.68
CA LEU A 53 -24.98 -10.80 -2.80
C LEU A 53 -26.11 -11.84 -2.87
N SER A 54 -26.58 -12.15 -4.07
CA SER A 54 -27.63 -13.16 -4.26
C SER A 54 -27.08 -14.58 -4.02
N PRO A 55 -27.77 -15.44 -3.26
CA PRO A 55 -29.02 -15.15 -2.54
C PRO A 55 -28.76 -14.40 -1.24
N ILE A 56 -29.73 -13.61 -0.75
CA ILE A 56 -29.75 -12.98 0.59
C ILE A 56 -29.83 -14.02 1.72
N GLY A 57 -28.84 -14.92 1.78
CA GLY A 57 -28.89 -16.20 2.47
C GLY A 57 -28.75 -16.12 4.00
N GLN A 58 -28.28 -15.01 4.53
CA GLN A 58 -28.18 -14.74 5.98
C GLN A 58 -29.35 -13.85 6.50
N GLY A 59 -30.27 -13.47 5.61
CA GLY A 59 -31.47 -12.69 5.93
C GLY A 59 -31.27 -11.18 6.09
N TRP A 60 -32.38 -10.48 6.30
CA TRP A 60 -32.48 -9.01 6.37
C TRP A 60 -31.49 -8.34 7.34
N GLY A 61 -31.28 -8.96 8.51
CA GLY A 61 -30.47 -8.39 9.59
C GLY A 61 -29.00 -8.19 9.22
N SER A 62 -28.45 -9.07 8.37
CA SER A 62 -27.05 -9.02 7.91
C SER A 62 -26.84 -8.24 6.60
N ALA A 63 -27.92 -7.90 5.89
CA ALA A 63 -27.84 -7.20 4.62
C ALA A 63 -27.43 -5.74 4.80
N THR A 64 -26.70 -5.21 3.82
CA THR A 64 -26.15 -3.85 3.83
C THR A 64 -27.24 -2.83 3.55
N VAL A 65 -27.34 -1.77 4.38
CA VAL A 65 -28.27 -0.65 4.12
C VAL A 65 -27.78 0.13 2.90
N VAL A 66 -28.70 0.47 2.00
CA VAL A 66 -28.38 1.36 0.88
C VAL A 66 -28.13 2.77 1.42
N THR A 67 -26.91 3.29 1.22
CA THR A 67 -26.46 4.61 1.68
C THR A 67 -26.02 5.54 0.53
N GLN A 68 -26.03 5.04 -0.71
CA GLN A 68 -25.64 5.80 -1.90
C GLN A 68 -26.74 5.73 -2.97
N GLY A 69 -26.96 6.86 -3.65
CA GLY A 69 -28.02 7.01 -4.65
C GLY A 69 -29.36 7.49 -4.07
N THR A 70 -30.38 7.55 -4.91
CA THR A 70 -31.71 8.05 -4.53
C THR A 70 -32.50 7.06 -3.67
N CYS A 71 -32.04 5.82 -3.53
CA CYS A 71 -32.58 4.83 -2.59
C CYS A 71 -31.98 4.95 -1.17
N SER A 72 -31.09 5.91 -0.91
CA SER A 72 -30.45 6.05 0.41
C SER A 72 -31.49 6.16 1.53
N ALA A 73 -31.34 5.37 2.59
CA ALA A 73 -32.18 5.48 3.76
C ALA A 73 -31.86 6.76 4.57
N PRO A 74 -32.86 7.45 5.15
CA PRO A 74 -34.30 7.17 5.06
C PRO A 74 -34.91 7.64 3.73
N LEU A 75 -35.64 6.75 3.05
CA LEU A 75 -36.34 7.09 1.81
C LEU A 75 -37.77 7.50 2.14
N ALA A 76 -38.04 8.79 2.29
CA ALA A 76 -39.37 9.29 2.66
C ALA A 76 -40.39 9.11 1.52
N GLY A 77 -41.55 8.48 1.81
CA GLY A 77 -42.70 8.36 0.92
C GLY A 77 -43.34 9.69 0.56
N THR A 78 -44.12 9.70 -0.52
CA THR A 78 -44.76 10.90 -1.08
C THR A 78 -46.26 10.75 -1.29
N THR A 79 -46.74 9.62 -1.82
CA THR A 79 -48.14 9.40 -2.17
C THR A 79 -48.46 7.91 -2.11
N ILE A 80 -49.34 7.52 -1.18
CA ILE A 80 -49.81 6.13 -1.04
C ILE A 80 -50.41 5.65 -2.37
N GLY A 81 -50.00 4.46 -2.81
CA GLY A 81 -50.46 3.82 -4.04
C GLY A 81 -49.76 4.32 -5.32
N ALA A 82 -48.87 5.32 -5.23
CA ALA A 82 -48.06 5.73 -6.38
C ALA A 82 -46.91 4.76 -6.60
N HIS A 83 -46.62 4.45 -7.87
CA HIS A 83 -45.41 3.70 -8.23
C HIS A 83 -44.19 4.64 -8.15
N ARG A 84 -43.20 4.24 -7.37
CA ARG A 84 -41.95 4.96 -7.16
C ARG A 84 -40.80 4.20 -7.80
N SER A 85 -39.79 4.96 -8.21
CA SER A 85 -38.48 4.42 -8.57
C SER A 85 -37.38 5.13 -7.80
N CYS A 86 -36.34 4.39 -7.42
CA CYS A 86 -35.12 4.93 -6.80
C CYS A 86 -33.92 4.10 -7.26
N THR A 87 -32.71 4.63 -7.14
CA THR A 87 -31.47 3.96 -7.56
C THR A 87 -30.55 3.73 -6.37
N ALA A 88 -30.11 2.49 -6.18
CA ALA A 88 -29.03 2.10 -5.29
C ALA A 88 -27.70 2.13 -6.06
N GLN A 89 -26.70 2.86 -5.55
CA GLN A 89 -25.40 3.05 -6.20
C GLN A 89 -24.26 2.43 -5.36
N GLY A 90 -23.07 2.31 -5.96
CA GLY A 90 -21.88 1.76 -5.29
C GLY A 90 -21.80 0.24 -5.32
N LEU A 91 -22.52 -0.38 -6.26
CA LEU A 91 -22.52 -1.83 -6.46
C LEU A 91 -21.33 -2.26 -7.33
N ALA A 92 -20.83 -3.48 -7.15
CA ALA A 92 -19.78 -4.03 -7.99
C ALA A 92 -20.34 -4.40 -9.38
N ALA A 93 -19.55 -4.21 -10.43
CA ALA A 93 -19.94 -4.57 -11.81
C ALA A 93 -20.07 -6.08 -12.01
N GLY A 94 -20.95 -6.50 -12.93
CA GLY A 94 -21.19 -7.91 -13.25
C GLY A 94 -21.67 -8.77 -12.07
N THR A 95 -22.13 -8.14 -10.99
CA THR A 95 -22.43 -8.80 -9.71
C THR A 95 -23.95 -8.86 -9.50
N THR A 96 -24.43 -10.01 -9.02
CA THR A 96 -25.85 -10.23 -8.77
C THR A 96 -26.17 -9.96 -7.30
N TYR A 97 -27.12 -9.06 -7.06
CA TYR A 97 -27.57 -8.65 -5.75
C TYR A 97 -29.06 -8.96 -5.55
N ASP A 98 -29.40 -9.30 -4.32
CA ASP A 98 -30.77 -9.34 -3.83
C ASP A 98 -31.06 -8.07 -3.03
N PHE A 99 -32.21 -7.45 -3.29
CA PHE A 99 -32.73 -6.27 -2.61
C PHE A 99 -34.01 -6.63 -1.88
N GLN A 100 -34.18 -6.08 -0.70
CA GLN A 100 -35.42 -6.15 0.06
C GLN A 100 -35.66 -4.78 0.70
N MET A 101 -36.89 -4.51 1.12
CA MET A 101 -37.21 -3.29 1.84
C MET A 101 -38.20 -3.51 2.97
N VAL A 102 -38.25 -2.54 3.88
CA VAL A 102 -39.27 -2.44 4.91
C VAL A 102 -39.84 -1.03 4.94
N ALA A 103 -41.16 -0.93 5.01
CA ALA A 103 -41.88 0.31 5.24
C ALA A 103 -41.97 0.58 6.74
N TYR A 104 -41.82 1.83 7.16
CA TYR A 104 -41.89 2.22 8.56
C TYR A 104 -42.42 3.65 8.74
N ARG A 105 -42.89 3.93 9.96
CA ARG A 105 -43.14 5.29 10.48
C ARG A 105 -42.24 5.59 11.65
N GLY A 106 -42.00 6.88 11.93
CA GLY A 106 -41.13 7.33 13.02
C GLY A 106 -39.65 7.43 12.63
N THR A 107 -38.77 7.53 13.62
CA THR A 107 -37.33 7.66 13.45
C THR A 107 -36.63 6.37 13.89
N ILE A 108 -35.78 5.82 13.01
CA ILE A 108 -34.97 4.62 13.32
C ILE A 108 -34.15 4.87 14.60
N ASP A 109 -34.06 3.86 15.45
CA ASP A 109 -33.40 3.88 16.77
C ASP A 109 -34.04 4.80 17.84
N GLN A 110 -35.23 5.35 17.57
CA GLN A 110 -35.98 6.15 18.56
C GLN A 110 -37.39 5.58 18.78
N ASP A 111 -38.25 5.66 17.77
CA ASP A 111 -39.68 5.35 17.87
C ASP A 111 -40.24 4.65 16.61
N ALA A 112 -39.37 4.07 15.79
CA ALA A 112 -39.76 3.45 14.53
C ALA A 112 -40.71 2.24 14.74
N THR A 113 -41.84 2.26 14.03
CA THR A 113 -42.71 1.08 13.86
C THR A 113 -42.54 0.56 12.44
N PHE A 114 -42.10 -0.69 12.31
CA PHE A 114 -41.86 -1.35 11.03
C PHE A 114 -43.06 -2.21 10.61
N GLY A 115 -43.33 -2.25 9.30
CA GLY A 115 -44.20 -3.24 8.67
C GLY A 115 -43.43 -4.53 8.36
N GLU A 116 -44.08 -5.41 7.60
CA GLU A 116 -43.44 -6.64 7.10
C GLU A 116 -42.42 -6.36 6.00
N LEU A 117 -41.47 -7.28 5.84
CA LEU A 117 -40.49 -7.23 4.75
C LEU A 117 -41.17 -7.41 3.39
N SER A 118 -40.63 -6.72 2.38
CA SER A 118 -41.06 -6.91 0.99
C SER A 118 -40.69 -8.28 0.42
N ASN A 119 -41.21 -8.59 -0.76
CA ASN A 119 -40.60 -9.59 -1.63
C ASN A 119 -39.12 -9.21 -1.94
N VAL A 120 -38.32 -10.20 -2.33
CA VAL A 120 -36.93 -9.99 -2.76
C VAL A 120 -36.93 -9.64 -4.25
N ALA A 121 -36.17 -8.60 -4.62
CA ALA A 121 -35.89 -8.24 -6.00
C ALA A 121 -34.43 -8.54 -6.32
N THR A 122 -34.17 -9.38 -7.31
CA THR A 122 -32.80 -9.77 -7.71
C THR A 122 -32.39 -9.03 -8.98
N GLY A 123 -31.19 -8.43 -8.98
CA GLY A 123 -30.65 -7.70 -10.12
C GLY A 123 -29.15 -7.92 -10.30
N THR A 124 -28.73 -8.08 -11.55
CA THR A 124 -27.31 -8.14 -11.94
C THR A 124 -26.87 -6.80 -12.51
N THR A 125 -25.84 -6.19 -11.95
CA THR A 125 -25.19 -5.01 -12.55
C THR A 125 -24.57 -5.42 -13.90
N THR A 126 -24.61 -4.53 -14.88
CA THR A 126 -23.98 -4.81 -16.17
C THR A 126 -22.48 -5.00 -15.98
N SER A 127 -21.84 -5.82 -16.82
CA SER A 127 -20.39 -5.73 -16.96
C SER A 127 -20.09 -4.36 -17.57
N GLY A 128 -19.61 -3.40 -16.77
CA GLY A 128 -19.08 -2.16 -17.33
C GLY A 128 -17.97 -2.49 -18.32
N ASN A 129 -17.78 -1.66 -19.35
CA ASN A 129 -16.47 -1.70 -20.01
C ASN A 129 -15.45 -1.35 -18.93
N PRO A 130 -14.45 -2.21 -18.65
CA PRO A 130 -13.43 -1.85 -17.68
C PRO A 130 -12.85 -0.49 -18.11
N PRO A 131 -12.56 0.41 -17.16
CA PRO A 131 -11.93 1.68 -17.53
C PRO A 131 -10.68 1.40 -18.37
N PRO A 132 -10.35 2.26 -19.36
CA PRO A 132 -9.20 2.00 -20.21
C PRO A 132 -7.93 1.77 -19.39
N GLU A 133 -7.11 0.80 -19.79
CA GLU A 133 -5.86 0.45 -19.08
C GLU A 133 -4.91 1.65 -19.00
N ALA A 134 -4.96 2.56 -19.97
CA ALA A 134 -4.23 3.83 -19.96
C ALA A 134 -4.62 4.80 -18.81
N THR A 135 -5.75 4.53 -18.16
CA THR A 135 -6.28 5.26 -17.00
C THR A 135 -6.05 4.48 -15.70
N VAL A 136 -6.37 3.19 -15.68
CA VAL A 136 -6.42 2.40 -14.43
C VAL A 136 -5.40 1.27 -14.33
N GLY A 137 -4.58 1.06 -15.36
CA GLY A 137 -3.63 -0.05 -15.42
C GLY A 137 -4.31 -1.40 -15.54
N GLN A 138 -3.52 -2.47 -15.37
CA GLN A 138 -4.00 -3.85 -15.51
C GLN A 138 -3.23 -4.79 -14.57
N TRP A 139 -3.96 -5.66 -13.88
CA TRP A 139 -3.38 -6.78 -13.13
C TRP A 139 -3.29 -8.03 -14.02
N SER A 140 -2.22 -8.81 -13.85
CA SER A 140 -2.11 -10.13 -14.46
C SER A 140 -3.13 -11.11 -13.88
N ALA A 141 -3.22 -12.31 -14.46
CA ALA A 141 -3.77 -13.44 -13.73
C ALA A 141 -2.97 -13.70 -12.43
N VAL A 142 -3.61 -14.35 -11.46
CA VAL A 142 -2.97 -14.83 -10.23
C VAL A 142 -2.00 -15.96 -10.57
N LEU A 143 -0.74 -15.81 -10.16
CA LEU A 143 0.34 -16.76 -10.40
C LEU A 143 0.75 -17.43 -9.08
N PRO A 144 1.15 -18.72 -9.10
CA PRO A 144 1.54 -19.41 -7.88
C PRO A 144 2.94 -19.01 -7.41
N ALA A 145 3.12 -18.90 -6.10
CA ALA A 145 4.42 -18.77 -5.43
C ALA A 145 4.70 -20.04 -4.60
N PRO A 146 5.98 -20.40 -4.32
CA PRO A 146 6.32 -21.57 -3.52
C PRO A 146 5.89 -21.45 -2.04
N PHE A 147 5.81 -20.23 -1.51
CA PHE A 147 5.36 -19.91 -0.15
C PHE A 147 4.77 -18.49 -0.10
N VAL A 148 4.39 -18.02 1.10
CA VAL A 148 3.93 -16.64 1.32
C VAL A 148 5.14 -15.70 1.36
N GLU A 149 5.27 -14.84 0.36
CA GLU A 149 6.46 -13.99 0.19
C GLU A 149 6.41 -12.74 1.08
N VAL A 150 6.73 -12.90 2.36
CA VAL A 150 6.65 -11.82 3.39
C VAL A 150 7.75 -10.77 3.24
N HIS A 151 8.87 -11.12 2.63
CA HIS A 151 9.98 -10.22 2.33
C HIS A 151 10.28 -10.31 0.83
N LEU A 152 10.46 -9.16 0.15
CA LEU A 152 10.87 -9.09 -1.25
C LEU A 152 12.06 -8.14 -1.45
N HIS A 153 13.00 -8.53 -2.30
CA HIS A 153 14.18 -7.73 -2.65
C HIS A 153 14.43 -7.80 -4.15
N LEU A 154 14.42 -6.65 -4.83
CA LEU A 154 14.84 -6.59 -6.23
C LEU A 154 16.36 -6.65 -6.24
N LEU A 155 16.91 -7.73 -6.80
CA LEU A 155 18.35 -7.94 -6.83
C LEU A 155 19.01 -7.15 -7.98
N PRO A 156 20.32 -6.84 -7.89
CA PRO A 156 21.07 -6.23 -8.97
C PRO A 156 21.04 -6.99 -10.30
N THR A 157 20.73 -8.29 -10.26
CA THR A 157 20.55 -9.15 -11.43
C THR A 157 19.21 -8.96 -12.16
N GLY A 158 18.29 -8.17 -11.60
CA GLY A 158 16.92 -8.01 -12.09
C GLY A 158 15.96 -9.13 -11.63
N LYS A 159 16.47 -10.11 -10.88
CA LYS A 159 15.68 -11.16 -10.22
C LYS A 159 15.14 -10.67 -8.87
N VAL A 160 14.20 -11.40 -8.27
CA VAL A 160 13.65 -11.05 -6.95
C VAL A 160 13.98 -12.14 -5.96
N LEU A 161 14.63 -11.79 -4.85
CA LEU A 161 14.75 -12.68 -3.69
C LEU A 161 13.51 -12.52 -2.81
N SER A 162 12.96 -13.64 -2.34
CA SER A 162 11.87 -13.66 -1.38
C SER A 162 12.13 -14.63 -0.23
N PHE A 163 11.56 -14.34 0.94
CA PHE A 163 11.49 -15.29 2.06
C PHE A 163 10.29 -15.00 2.97
N GLY A 164 9.81 -16.04 3.64
CA GLY A 164 8.74 -16.02 4.64
C GLY A 164 9.15 -16.77 5.91
N PHE A 165 8.16 -17.16 6.71
CA PHE A 165 8.33 -18.05 7.86
C PHE A 165 8.61 -19.49 7.43
N GLU A 166 7.97 -19.96 6.34
CA GLU A 166 8.18 -21.29 5.78
C GLU A 166 9.15 -21.29 4.59
N GLY A 167 9.89 -22.40 4.45
CA GLY A 167 10.74 -22.69 3.28
C GLY A 167 12.08 -21.96 3.25
N ASP A 168 12.96 -22.43 2.36
CA ASP A 168 14.21 -21.73 2.06
C ASP A 168 13.92 -20.48 1.23
N PRO A 169 14.64 -19.36 1.42
CA PRO A 169 14.54 -18.18 0.55
C PRO A 169 14.60 -18.55 -0.93
N GLN A 170 13.85 -17.85 -1.79
CA GLN A 170 13.74 -18.18 -3.21
C GLN A 170 14.16 -17.01 -4.07
N VAL A 171 14.89 -17.30 -5.14
CA VAL A 171 15.15 -16.33 -6.21
C VAL A 171 14.19 -16.60 -7.35
N TRP A 172 13.28 -15.67 -7.59
CA TRP A 172 12.38 -15.64 -8.73
C TRP A 172 13.01 -14.96 -9.94
N ASP A 173 12.96 -15.63 -11.09
CA ASP A 173 13.40 -15.08 -12.37
C ASP A 173 12.18 -14.59 -13.19
N PRO A 174 11.96 -13.27 -13.29
CA PRO A 174 10.80 -12.73 -14.00
C PRO A 174 10.77 -13.02 -15.50
N ALA A 175 11.91 -13.37 -16.11
CA ALA A 175 11.97 -13.69 -17.53
C ALA A 175 11.46 -15.11 -17.84
N THR A 176 11.62 -16.04 -16.88
CA THR A 176 11.23 -17.45 -17.06
C THR A 176 10.07 -17.88 -16.17
N GLY A 177 9.75 -17.12 -15.12
CA GLY A 177 8.80 -17.47 -14.08
C GLY A 177 9.31 -18.50 -13.07
N SER A 178 10.59 -18.91 -13.15
CA SER A 178 11.15 -19.97 -12.32
C SER A 178 11.57 -19.48 -10.93
N PHE A 179 11.44 -20.34 -9.92
CA PHE A 179 11.94 -20.13 -8.56
C PHE A 179 13.11 -21.06 -8.26
N THR A 180 14.13 -20.55 -7.57
CA THR A 180 15.30 -21.33 -7.11
C THR A 180 15.48 -21.15 -5.61
N GLY A 181 15.42 -22.24 -4.85
CA GLY A 181 15.62 -22.22 -3.41
C GLY A 181 17.09 -22.07 -3.04
N ILE A 182 17.37 -21.11 -2.16
CA ILE A 182 18.70 -20.78 -1.66
C ILE A 182 18.68 -20.78 -0.12
N PRO A 183 19.04 -21.91 0.52
CA PRO A 183 18.99 -22.05 1.97
C PRO A 183 19.79 -20.97 2.69
N ALA A 184 19.16 -20.30 3.67
CA ALA A 184 19.79 -19.29 4.49
C ALA A 184 20.44 -19.89 5.75
N PRO A 185 21.46 -19.22 6.34
CA PRO A 185 22.12 -19.69 7.56
C PRO A 185 21.25 -19.62 8.83
N SER A 186 20.14 -18.88 8.78
CA SER A 186 19.19 -18.70 9.88
C SER A 186 17.78 -18.39 9.35
N LEU A 187 16.76 -18.45 10.22
CA LEU A 187 15.39 -18.08 9.87
C LEU A 187 15.27 -16.55 9.73
N LEU A 188 15.22 -16.08 8.47
CA LEU A 188 15.25 -14.66 8.11
C LEU A 188 13.92 -13.93 8.30
N PHE A 189 12.83 -14.67 8.51
CA PHE A 189 11.53 -14.10 8.85
C PHE A 189 11.68 -13.04 9.94
N CYS A 190 11.01 -11.90 9.79
CA CYS A 190 11.05 -10.78 10.74
C CYS A 190 12.39 -10.03 10.83
N ALA A 191 13.35 -10.28 9.93
CA ALA A 191 14.60 -9.52 9.88
C ALA A 191 14.44 -8.16 9.18
N GLY A 192 15.35 -7.24 9.48
CA GLY A 192 15.56 -6.00 8.74
C GLY A 192 16.60 -6.20 7.64
N HIS A 193 16.49 -5.45 6.54
CA HIS A 193 17.27 -5.72 5.35
C HIS A 193 17.43 -4.47 4.47
N ASP A 194 18.63 -4.30 3.91
CA ASP A 194 18.90 -3.29 2.88
C ASP A 194 20.23 -3.63 2.14
N PHE A 195 20.41 -3.09 0.94
CA PHE A 195 21.58 -3.33 0.10
C PHE A 195 22.82 -2.58 0.58
N LEU A 196 23.96 -3.28 0.62
CA LEU A 196 25.30 -2.75 0.82
C LEU A 196 25.79 -1.96 -0.42
N PRO A 197 26.86 -1.14 -0.29
CA PRO A 197 27.41 -0.38 -1.43
C PRO A 197 27.80 -1.24 -2.63
N ASP A 198 28.20 -2.49 -2.38
CA ASP A 198 28.62 -3.45 -3.41
C ASP A 198 27.46 -4.20 -4.08
N GLY A 199 26.22 -3.96 -3.65
CA GLY A 199 25.02 -4.60 -4.19
C GLY A 199 24.64 -5.93 -3.52
N ARG A 200 25.41 -6.40 -2.54
CA ARG A 200 24.99 -7.52 -1.68
C ARG A 200 23.88 -7.05 -0.72
N LEU A 201 23.01 -7.97 -0.32
CA LEU A 201 21.92 -7.68 0.61
C LEU A 201 22.36 -8.04 2.03
N LEU A 202 22.38 -7.08 2.96
CA LEU A 202 22.57 -7.35 4.38
C LEU A 202 21.21 -7.56 5.03
N VAL A 203 21.05 -8.69 5.71
CA VAL A 203 19.87 -9.08 6.47
C VAL A 203 20.27 -9.24 7.94
N ALA A 204 19.74 -8.40 8.82
CA ALA A 204 20.05 -8.35 10.23
C ALA A 204 18.82 -8.71 11.07
N GLY A 205 19.01 -9.58 12.06
CA GLY A 205 17.92 -10.05 12.88
C GLY A 205 17.36 -11.39 12.38
N GLY A 206 16.08 -11.60 12.65
CA GLY A 206 15.35 -12.79 12.23
C GLY A 206 14.44 -13.29 13.35
N HIS A 207 13.89 -14.48 13.16
CA HIS A 207 12.88 -15.04 14.05
C HIS A 207 13.45 -16.18 14.87
N LEU A 208 13.37 -16.04 16.20
CA LEU A 208 13.62 -17.12 17.16
C LEU A 208 12.29 -17.71 17.63
N ASP A 209 11.36 -16.83 18.02
CA ASP A 209 9.96 -17.11 18.38
C ASP A 209 9.16 -15.79 18.24
N ASN A 210 7.85 -15.82 18.44
CA ASN A 210 7.01 -14.61 18.45
C ASN A 210 7.53 -13.60 19.48
N ASP A 211 7.79 -12.36 19.07
CA ASP A 211 8.43 -11.33 19.90
C ASP A 211 9.89 -11.63 20.32
N HIS A 212 10.55 -12.66 19.78
CA HIS A 212 11.94 -13.03 20.10
C HIS A 212 12.84 -13.02 18.85
N GLY A 213 13.87 -12.18 18.87
CA GLY A 213 14.73 -11.92 17.71
C GLY A 213 16.03 -12.69 17.70
N LEU A 214 16.54 -13.00 16.49
CA LEU A 214 17.90 -13.54 16.31
C LEU A 214 18.95 -12.43 16.27
N PRO A 215 20.18 -12.62 16.78
CA PRO A 215 21.27 -11.64 16.66
C PRO A 215 22.04 -11.76 15.34
N ASN A 216 21.60 -12.65 14.46
CA ASN A 216 22.30 -13.04 13.24
C ASN A 216 22.47 -11.87 12.26
N THR A 217 23.58 -11.92 11.54
CA THR A 217 23.85 -11.08 10.37
C THR A 217 24.09 -12.01 9.20
N ASN A 218 23.30 -11.89 8.15
CA ASN A 218 23.40 -12.67 6.93
C ASN A 218 23.62 -11.72 5.75
N VAL A 219 24.56 -12.06 4.86
CA VAL A 219 24.84 -11.29 3.65
C VAL A 219 24.60 -12.18 2.45
N PHE A 220 23.67 -11.80 1.59
CA PHE A 220 23.38 -12.50 0.34
C PHE A 220 24.13 -11.87 -0.82
N ASP A 221 24.87 -12.70 -1.56
CA ASP A 221 25.49 -12.32 -2.82
C ASP A 221 24.59 -12.71 -4.00
N PRO A 222 23.99 -11.75 -4.71
CA PRO A 222 23.10 -12.01 -5.84
C PRO A 222 23.81 -12.49 -7.11
N THR A 223 25.14 -12.37 -7.18
CA THR A 223 25.93 -12.80 -8.34
C THR A 223 26.17 -14.31 -8.29
N THR A 224 26.44 -14.83 -7.09
CA THR A 224 26.71 -16.25 -6.84
C THR A 224 25.51 -17.02 -6.29
N ASN A 225 24.44 -16.32 -5.89
CA ASN A 225 23.31 -16.87 -5.15
C ASN A 225 23.74 -17.62 -3.89
N THR A 226 24.60 -16.99 -3.08
CA THR A 226 25.12 -17.60 -1.84
C THR A 226 24.96 -16.68 -0.65
N TRP A 227 24.71 -17.28 0.51
CA TRP A 227 24.69 -16.59 1.80
C TRP A 227 26.05 -16.69 2.50
N GLN A 228 26.40 -15.63 3.22
CA GLN A 228 27.50 -15.60 4.16
C GLN A 228 27.00 -15.12 5.53
N ALA A 229 27.28 -15.89 6.57
CA ALA A 229 27.06 -15.44 7.95
C ALA A 229 28.16 -14.45 8.35
N GLY A 230 27.76 -13.32 8.95
CA GLY A 230 28.63 -12.31 9.54
C GLY A 230 28.68 -12.42 11.07
N PRO A 231 29.51 -11.60 11.74
CA PRO A 231 29.49 -11.49 13.19
C PRO A 231 28.13 -10.96 13.68
N PRO A 232 27.64 -11.47 14.82
CA PRO A 232 26.32 -11.12 15.33
C PRO A 232 26.26 -9.69 15.86
N MET A 233 25.05 -9.14 15.87
CA MET A 233 24.72 -7.94 16.67
C MET A 233 24.90 -8.23 18.17
N ALA A 234 24.95 -7.18 18.99
CA ALA A 234 25.08 -7.34 20.44
C ALA A 234 23.82 -7.95 21.11
N ARG A 235 22.67 -7.85 20.43
CA ARG A 235 21.37 -8.39 20.83
C ARG A 235 20.60 -8.88 19.62
N GLY A 236 19.70 -9.81 19.85
CA GLY A 236 18.71 -10.24 18.88
C GLY A 236 17.83 -9.10 18.41
N ARG A 237 17.28 -9.19 17.20
CA ARG A 237 16.28 -8.23 16.72
C ARG A 237 15.19 -8.90 15.90
N TRP A 238 13.98 -8.89 16.44
CA TRP A 238 12.72 -9.19 15.77
C TRP A 238 12.06 -7.89 15.32
N TYR A 239 11.79 -7.73 14.02
CA TYR A 239 11.28 -6.51 13.38
C TYR A 239 12.17 -5.25 13.48
N PRO A 240 13.49 -5.33 13.19
CA PRO A 240 14.32 -4.13 13.07
C PRO A 240 14.20 -3.47 11.69
N THR A 241 14.53 -2.18 11.60
CA THR A 241 14.76 -1.50 10.31
C THR A 241 16.25 -1.41 10.03
N ASN A 242 16.63 -1.66 8.77
CA ASN A 242 17.95 -1.37 8.23
C ASN A 242 17.92 -0.09 7.37
N THR A 243 18.99 0.69 7.37
CA THR A 243 19.09 1.91 6.55
C THR A 243 20.52 2.13 6.09
N MET A 244 20.74 2.12 4.77
CA MET A 244 22.02 2.48 4.17
C MET A 244 22.36 3.95 4.45
N LEU A 245 23.52 4.17 5.07
CA LEU A 245 24.04 5.49 5.44
C LEU A 245 24.91 6.09 4.32
N PRO A 246 25.10 7.42 4.29
CA PRO A 246 25.92 8.08 3.28
C PRO A 246 27.37 7.60 3.19
N ASP A 247 27.94 7.13 4.29
CA ASP A 247 29.31 6.63 4.37
C ASP A 247 29.46 5.16 3.96
N GLY A 248 28.36 4.50 3.57
CA GLY A 248 28.33 3.09 3.20
C GLY A 248 28.19 2.13 4.39
N GLU A 249 28.09 2.64 5.63
CA GLU A 249 27.71 1.84 6.79
C GLU A 249 26.20 1.55 6.78
N MET A 250 25.77 0.53 7.52
CA MET A 250 24.35 0.16 7.61
C MET A 250 23.85 0.32 9.04
N LEU A 251 22.90 1.21 9.26
CA LEU A 251 22.20 1.34 10.54
C LEU A 251 21.17 0.22 10.71
N THR A 252 21.11 -0.37 11.90
CA THR A 252 20.04 -1.29 12.32
C THR A 252 19.46 -0.83 13.65
N ILE A 253 18.12 -0.71 13.72
CA ILE A 253 17.42 -0.11 14.85
C ILE A 253 16.12 -0.84 15.20
N ALA A 254 15.71 -0.71 16.47
CA ALA A 254 14.50 -1.27 17.06
C ALA A 254 14.48 -2.80 17.08
N GLY A 255 13.29 -3.33 17.36
CA GLY A 255 13.01 -4.75 17.50
C GLY A 255 13.15 -5.29 18.91
N ARG A 256 12.89 -6.60 19.07
CA ARG A 256 13.05 -7.32 20.34
C ARG A 256 14.21 -8.32 20.29
N ASP A 257 14.86 -8.49 21.44
CA ASP A 257 15.98 -9.40 21.61
C ASP A 257 15.56 -10.86 21.79
N GLU A 258 16.55 -11.73 22.02
CA GLU A 258 16.35 -13.15 22.23
C GLU A 258 15.45 -13.44 23.45
N GLY A 259 15.43 -12.54 24.43
CA GLY A 259 14.60 -12.63 25.64
C GLY A 259 13.26 -11.92 25.53
N GLY A 260 12.95 -11.33 24.37
CA GLY A 260 11.73 -10.58 24.12
C GLY A 260 11.73 -9.16 24.70
N ALA A 261 12.90 -8.66 25.12
CA ALA A 261 13.05 -7.29 25.59
C ALA A 261 13.23 -6.32 24.42
N VAL A 262 12.67 -5.12 24.53
CA VAL A 262 12.82 -4.06 23.51
C VAL A 262 14.28 -3.62 23.43
N VAL A 263 14.84 -3.61 22.22
CA VAL A 263 16.22 -3.19 21.96
C VAL A 263 16.27 -1.70 21.67
N THR A 264 16.68 -0.92 22.67
CA THR A 264 16.70 0.55 22.57
C THR A 264 17.97 1.13 21.95
N VAL A 265 19.07 0.38 21.95
CA VAL A 265 20.37 0.87 21.46
C VAL A 265 20.52 0.49 19.98
N PRO A 266 20.63 1.46 19.05
CA PRO A 266 20.90 1.16 17.64
C PRO A 266 22.33 0.67 17.44
N GLU A 267 22.54 -0.06 16.35
CA GLU A 267 23.85 -0.57 15.93
C GLU A 267 24.15 -0.21 14.48
N VAL A 268 25.42 -0.07 14.16
CA VAL A 268 25.89 0.27 12.81
C VAL A 268 26.88 -0.79 12.36
N TRP A 269 26.60 -1.41 11.22
CA TRP A 269 27.50 -2.35 10.57
C TRP A 269 28.57 -1.60 9.80
N THR A 270 29.83 -1.91 10.09
CA THR A 270 31.02 -1.20 9.58
C THR A 270 31.75 -1.99 8.48
N GLY A 271 31.09 -2.97 7.87
CA GLY A 271 31.71 -3.87 6.87
C GLY A 271 32.38 -5.12 7.43
N SER A 272 32.74 -5.13 8.72
CA SER A 272 33.43 -6.25 9.38
C SER A 272 32.88 -6.58 10.77
N GLY A 273 31.98 -5.76 11.30
CA GLY A 273 31.43 -5.90 12.65
C GLY A 273 30.39 -4.83 12.97
N TRP A 274 29.92 -4.84 14.21
CA TRP A 274 28.87 -3.93 14.69
C TRP A 274 29.41 -2.95 15.73
N ARG A 275 29.07 -1.68 15.55
CA ARG A 275 29.33 -0.58 16.48
C ARG A 275 28.01 -0.14 17.13
N ARG A 276 27.98 -0.04 18.46
CA ARG A 276 26.80 0.41 19.21
C ARG A 276 26.73 1.93 19.33
N LEU A 277 25.53 2.48 19.15
CA LEU A 277 25.22 3.89 19.43
C LEU A 277 24.67 4.05 20.85
N THR A 278 25.54 3.87 21.85
CA THR A 278 25.14 3.76 23.27
C THR A 278 24.49 5.00 23.87
N THR A 279 24.70 6.19 23.30
CA THR A 279 24.04 7.43 23.75
C THR A 279 22.78 7.75 22.95
N ALA A 280 22.44 6.94 21.96
CA ALA A 280 21.20 7.02 21.18
C ALA A 280 20.14 5.99 21.64
N SER A 281 20.15 5.61 22.92
CA SER A 281 19.15 4.68 23.47
C SER A 281 17.75 5.29 23.43
N LEU A 282 16.84 4.70 22.66
CA LEU A 282 15.44 5.10 22.55
C LEU A 282 14.57 3.89 22.21
N GLU A 283 13.47 3.72 22.94
CA GLU A 283 12.43 2.76 22.56
C GLU A 283 11.67 3.28 21.33
N LEU A 284 11.62 2.46 20.29
CA LEU A 284 10.91 2.76 19.05
C LEU A 284 9.99 1.58 18.69
N PRO A 285 8.91 1.84 17.93
CA PRO A 285 8.06 0.81 17.37
C PRO A 285 8.82 -0.13 16.43
N TYR A 286 8.18 -1.23 16.05
CA TYR A 286 8.69 -2.17 15.06
C TYR A 286 8.81 -1.55 13.67
N TYR A 287 9.85 -1.97 12.94
CA TYR A 287 10.15 -1.50 11.59
C TYR A 287 10.05 0.02 11.44
N PRO A 288 10.71 0.82 12.31
CA PRO A 288 10.55 2.28 12.27
C PRO A 288 10.83 2.82 10.87
N ARG A 289 10.00 3.75 10.38
CA ARG A 289 10.20 4.36 9.05
C ARG A 289 11.40 5.33 9.07
N MET A 290 12.57 4.84 8.64
CA MET A 290 13.85 5.56 8.68
C MET A 290 14.30 6.03 7.29
N PHE A 291 14.77 7.27 7.18
CA PHE A 291 15.28 7.83 5.93
C PHE A 291 16.53 8.67 6.16
N VAL A 292 17.52 8.58 5.28
CA VAL A 292 18.66 9.52 5.29
C VAL A 292 18.16 10.90 4.85
N ALA A 293 18.30 11.90 5.72
CA ALA A 293 17.96 13.28 5.45
C ALA A 293 19.07 13.99 4.65
N PRO A 294 18.76 15.08 3.93
CA PRO A 294 19.75 15.83 3.13
C PRO A 294 20.96 16.34 3.92
N ASP A 295 20.80 16.57 5.22
CA ASP A 295 21.87 17.02 6.12
C ASP A 295 22.77 15.87 6.62
N GLY A 296 22.51 14.63 6.21
CA GLY A 296 23.28 13.44 6.55
C GLY A 296 22.84 12.73 7.83
N ARG A 297 21.90 13.28 8.60
CA ARG A 297 21.27 12.56 9.73
C ARG A 297 20.23 11.57 9.23
N VAL A 298 19.82 10.64 10.08
CA VAL A 298 18.73 9.71 9.77
C VAL A 298 17.43 10.23 10.39
N PHE A 299 16.45 10.53 9.56
CA PHE A 299 15.13 10.97 9.94
C PHE A 299 14.21 9.78 10.20
N TYR A 300 13.68 9.72 11.42
CA TYR A 300 12.57 8.86 11.80
C TYR A 300 11.26 9.57 11.43
N ALA A 301 10.60 9.12 10.36
CA ALA A 301 9.28 9.58 9.96
C ALA A 301 8.17 8.98 10.84
N GLY A 302 8.43 7.76 11.32
CA GLY A 302 7.78 7.11 12.47
C GLY A 302 6.35 6.63 12.32
N GLU A 303 5.93 5.78 13.23
CA GLU A 303 4.56 5.29 13.39
C GLU A 303 3.82 6.14 14.44
N GLU A 304 4.54 6.69 15.42
CA GLU A 304 4.04 7.71 16.36
C GLU A 304 4.16 9.14 15.77
N PRO A 305 3.37 10.14 16.21
CA PRO A 305 3.39 11.47 15.60
C PRO A 305 4.74 12.22 15.66
N GLN A 306 5.56 11.97 16.68
CA GLN A 306 6.81 12.68 16.90
C GLN A 306 7.91 12.15 15.96
N SER A 307 8.27 12.92 14.93
CA SER A 307 9.47 12.61 14.14
C SER A 307 10.74 12.97 14.90
N ARG A 308 11.87 12.35 14.55
CA ARG A 308 13.17 12.59 15.20
C ARG A 308 14.31 12.50 14.20
N TYR A 309 15.46 13.09 14.54
CA TYR A 309 16.71 12.92 13.80
C TYR A 309 17.71 12.17 14.66
N LEU A 310 18.30 11.13 14.11
CA LEU A 310 19.42 10.38 14.66
C LEU A 310 20.73 10.83 13.98
N SER A 311 21.69 11.27 14.79
CA SER A 311 23.09 11.31 14.39
C SER A 311 23.75 9.97 14.72
N THR A 312 24.49 9.39 13.77
CA THR A 312 25.25 8.14 13.95
C THR A 312 26.72 8.38 14.33
N ALA A 313 27.13 9.65 14.44
CA ALA A 313 28.48 10.04 14.82
C ALA A 313 28.82 9.61 16.26
N GLY A 314 30.03 9.12 16.49
CA GLY A 314 30.48 8.65 17.80
C GLY A 314 29.59 7.53 18.35
N THR A 315 28.96 7.79 19.50
CA THR A 315 27.99 6.89 20.16
C THR A 315 26.53 7.27 19.89
N GLY A 316 26.29 8.19 18.96
CA GLY A 316 24.99 8.60 18.45
C GLY A 316 24.20 9.54 19.36
N SER A 317 23.24 10.28 18.79
CA SER A 317 22.35 11.16 19.55
C SER A 317 21.03 11.41 18.83
N TRP A 318 19.96 11.58 19.61
CA TRP A 318 18.64 11.94 19.12
C TRP A 318 18.36 13.42 19.28
N THR A 319 17.66 13.99 18.31
CA THR A 319 17.06 15.32 18.41
C THR A 319 15.62 15.24 17.94
N ASN A 320 14.70 15.93 18.63
CA ASN A 320 13.31 15.97 18.20
C ASN A 320 13.18 16.70 16.86
N GLY A 321 12.32 16.16 16.00
CA GLY A 321 11.94 16.77 14.74
C GLY A 321 10.52 17.34 14.80
N PRO A 322 9.95 17.68 13.62
CA PRO A 322 8.56 18.10 13.52
C PRO A 322 7.59 16.99 13.94
N VAL A 323 6.41 17.40 14.38
CA VAL A 323 5.32 16.49 14.78
C VAL A 323 4.30 16.44 13.66
N ARG A 324 3.80 15.24 13.34
CA ARG A 324 2.69 15.08 12.38
C ARG A 324 1.42 15.76 12.87
N GLN A 325 0.59 16.21 11.93
CA GLN A 325 -0.73 16.77 12.23
C GLN A 325 -1.72 15.65 12.58
N TYR A 326 -1.57 14.47 11.97
CA TYR A 326 -2.31 13.29 12.40
C TYR A 326 -1.70 12.76 13.72
N THR A 327 -2.48 12.90 14.79
CA THR A 327 -2.05 12.58 16.16
C THR A 327 -2.22 11.11 16.58
N PRO A 328 -3.09 10.29 15.97
CA PRO A 328 -3.05 8.84 16.21
C PRO A 328 -1.81 8.19 15.60
N TRP A 329 -1.48 7.00 16.08
CA TRP A 329 -0.38 6.21 15.52
C TRP A 329 -0.77 5.70 14.12
N ARG A 330 0.20 5.69 13.22
CA ARG A 330 0.10 5.16 11.86
C ARG A 330 0.76 3.78 11.74
N GLU A 331 0.59 2.94 12.75
CA GLU A 331 1.06 1.55 12.71
C GLU A 331 0.60 0.88 11.42
N TYR A 332 1.51 0.17 10.75
CA TYR A 332 1.25 -0.47 9.47
C TYR A 332 0.74 0.45 8.34
N GLY A 333 0.95 1.76 8.48
CA GLY A 333 1.00 2.68 7.35
C GLY A 333 2.33 2.54 6.61
N SER A 334 2.47 3.26 5.51
CA SER A 334 3.69 3.23 4.71
C SER A 334 4.25 4.63 4.49
N ALA A 335 5.56 4.72 4.32
CA ALA A 335 6.25 5.97 4.06
C ALA A 335 7.27 5.77 2.93
N VAL A 336 7.39 6.77 2.07
CA VAL A 336 8.33 6.76 0.93
C VAL A 336 9.03 8.11 0.78
N MET A 337 10.32 8.09 0.45
CA MET A 337 11.06 9.28 0.04
C MET A 337 10.93 9.46 -1.47
N TYR A 338 9.91 10.22 -1.89
CA TYR A 338 9.57 10.40 -3.31
C TYR A 338 10.49 11.37 -4.05
N GLU A 339 11.23 12.20 -3.31
CA GLU A 339 12.40 12.95 -3.78
C GLU A 339 13.37 13.11 -2.58
N PRO A 340 14.66 13.43 -2.79
CA PRO A 340 15.61 13.63 -1.71
C PRO A 340 15.11 14.66 -0.68
N GLY A 341 14.91 14.20 0.56
CA GLY A 341 14.37 15.01 1.65
C GLY A 341 12.85 15.22 1.64
N LYS A 342 12.11 14.73 0.64
CA LYS A 342 10.65 14.82 0.60
C LYS A 342 10.01 13.47 0.85
N ILE A 343 9.20 13.38 1.89
CA ILE A 343 8.61 12.12 2.36
C ILE A 343 7.08 12.23 2.31
N LEU A 344 6.44 11.18 1.79
CA LEU A 344 5.01 10.94 1.92
C LEU A 344 4.81 9.87 2.99
N TYR A 345 3.88 10.09 3.92
CA TYR A 345 3.38 9.07 4.84
C TYR A 345 1.89 8.86 4.59
N VAL A 346 1.46 7.62 4.43
CA VAL A 346 0.11 7.26 4.03
C VAL A 346 -0.48 6.15 4.92
N GLY A 347 -1.78 6.28 5.24
CA GLY A 347 -2.56 5.25 5.92
C GLY A 347 -2.10 4.91 7.34
N GLY A 348 -2.38 3.67 7.75
CA GLY A 348 -2.06 3.09 9.05
C GLY A 348 -3.12 3.30 10.13
N GLY A 349 -2.86 2.74 11.31
CA GLY A 349 -3.67 2.90 12.52
C GLY A 349 -4.82 1.89 12.68
N ASP A 350 -5.45 1.93 13.86
CA ASP A 350 -6.67 1.21 14.20
C ASP A 350 -7.62 2.14 15.00
N PRO A 351 -8.76 2.59 14.42
CA PRO A 351 -9.25 2.25 13.08
C PRO A 351 -8.33 2.78 11.96
N PRO A 352 -8.27 2.10 10.79
CA PRO A 352 -7.47 2.55 9.65
C PRO A 352 -7.85 3.97 9.20
N THR A 353 -6.86 4.75 8.76
CA THR A 353 -7.08 6.08 8.16
C THR A 353 -6.84 6.11 6.66
N ASN A 354 -7.51 7.01 5.95
CA ASN A 354 -7.25 7.31 4.53
C ASN A 354 -6.38 8.57 4.34
N THR A 355 -5.99 9.23 5.42
CA THR A 355 -5.22 10.46 5.36
C THR A 355 -3.78 10.18 4.96
N ALA A 356 -3.18 11.17 4.30
CA ALA A 356 -1.76 11.19 3.98
C ALA A 356 -1.16 12.57 4.30
N GLU A 357 0.12 12.56 4.67
CA GLU A 357 0.87 13.77 5.01
C GLU A 357 2.22 13.76 4.30
N ILE A 358 2.69 14.94 3.94
CA ILE A 358 4.01 15.16 3.35
C ILE A 358 4.86 16.05 4.24
N ILE A 359 6.17 15.88 4.13
CA ILE A 359 7.17 16.77 4.71
C ILE A 359 8.30 17.01 3.72
N ASP A 360 8.82 18.23 3.68
CA ASP A 360 10.03 18.62 2.95
C ASP A 360 11.13 19.01 3.94
N LEU A 361 12.11 18.12 4.12
CA LEU A 361 13.26 18.27 5.01
C LEU A 361 14.30 19.28 4.48
N ASN A 362 14.15 19.77 3.24
CA ASN A 362 15.01 20.80 2.69
C ASN A 362 14.60 22.22 3.14
N GLN A 363 13.43 22.36 3.77
CA GLN A 363 12.98 23.64 4.31
C GLN A 363 13.77 24.00 5.58
N PRO A 364 14.01 25.30 5.87
CA PRO A 364 14.67 25.72 7.10
C PRO A 364 13.95 25.26 8.38
N ASN A 365 12.62 25.17 8.32
CA ASN A 365 11.75 24.68 9.39
C ASN A 365 10.78 23.63 8.82
N PRO A 366 11.23 22.37 8.61
CA PRO A 366 10.39 21.33 8.05
C PRO A 366 9.15 21.12 8.92
N SER A 367 7.99 20.96 8.29
CA SER A 367 6.73 20.68 8.97
C SER A 367 5.90 19.68 8.16
N TRP A 368 5.15 18.84 8.87
CA TRP A 368 4.19 17.94 8.24
C TRP A 368 2.95 18.70 7.81
N THR A 369 2.46 18.38 6.61
CA THR A 369 1.26 18.97 6.03
C THR A 369 0.40 17.88 5.41
N TYR A 370 -0.92 17.98 5.57
CA TYR A 370 -1.83 17.09 4.87
C TYR A 370 -1.74 17.31 3.35
N THR A 371 -1.77 16.21 2.61
CA THR A 371 -2.13 16.19 1.19
C THR A 371 -3.56 15.65 1.05
N ALA A 372 -4.11 15.57 -0.16
CA ALA A 372 -5.40 14.90 -0.37
C ALA A 372 -5.40 13.49 0.22
N SER A 373 -6.56 13.03 0.69
CA SER A 373 -6.73 11.69 1.24
C SER A 373 -6.94 10.66 0.13
N MET A 374 -6.56 9.42 0.43
CA MET A 374 -6.97 8.25 -0.35
C MET A 374 -8.49 8.09 -0.35
N ALA A 375 -9.03 7.42 -1.37
CA ALA A 375 -10.43 7.01 -1.42
C ALA A 375 -10.77 5.97 -0.35
N PHE A 376 -9.79 5.15 0.05
CA PHE A 376 -9.98 4.09 1.02
C PHE A 376 -9.08 4.27 2.23
N ALA A 377 -9.62 4.07 3.43
CA ALA A 377 -8.83 4.01 4.65
C ALA A 377 -8.14 2.65 4.74
N ARG A 378 -6.84 2.61 5.01
CA ARG A 378 -6.10 1.34 4.97
C ARG A 378 -4.92 1.28 5.93
N ARG A 379 -4.76 0.11 6.56
CA ARG A 379 -3.53 -0.37 7.24
C ARG A 379 -3.01 -1.62 6.55
N HIS A 380 -1.78 -2.04 6.85
CA HIS A 380 -1.09 -3.16 6.17
C HIS A 380 -0.90 -2.93 4.67
N ILE A 381 -0.74 -1.67 4.27
CA ILE A 381 -0.58 -1.25 2.88
C ILE A 381 0.87 -1.37 2.43
N ASN A 382 1.10 -1.37 1.12
CA ASN A 382 2.41 -1.10 0.56
C ASN A 382 2.37 0.22 -0.23
N ALA A 383 3.42 1.04 -0.13
CA ALA A 383 3.64 2.19 -0.99
C ALA A 383 4.91 1.99 -1.82
N THR A 384 4.79 2.09 -3.15
CA THR A 384 5.85 1.78 -4.11
C THR A 384 6.06 2.95 -5.07
N LEU A 385 7.29 3.47 -5.11
CA LEU A 385 7.70 4.49 -6.06
C LEU A 385 7.72 3.93 -7.49
N LEU A 386 7.19 4.70 -8.44
CA LEU A 386 7.21 4.39 -9.85
C LEU A 386 8.22 5.26 -10.62
N PRO A 387 8.69 4.83 -11.81
CA PRO A 387 9.63 5.59 -12.64
C PRO A 387 9.22 7.04 -12.91
N THR A 388 7.92 7.32 -12.93
CA THR A 388 7.33 8.64 -13.20
C THR A 388 7.49 9.63 -12.05
N GLY A 389 7.81 9.17 -10.84
CA GLY A 389 7.74 9.94 -9.60
C GLY A 389 6.48 9.69 -8.79
N ASP A 390 5.48 9.02 -9.36
CA ASP A 390 4.23 8.73 -8.67
C ASP A 390 4.41 7.62 -7.62
N VAL A 391 3.52 7.59 -6.62
CA VAL A 391 3.51 6.56 -5.57
C VAL A 391 2.28 5.69 -5.72
N LEU A 392 2.48 4.40 -5.96
CA LEU A 392 1.43 3.39 -6.01
C LEU A 392 1.18 2.83 -4.61
N VAL A 393 -0.06 2.86 -4.14
CA VAL A 393 -0.51 2.21 -2.92
C VAL A 393 -1.35 0.97 -3.25
N THR A 394 -1.00 -0.17 -2.66
CA THR A 394 -1.64 -1.48 -2.90
C THR A 394 -2.00 -2.20 -1.61
N GLY A 395 -3.02 -3.05 -1.71
CA GLY A 395 -3.48 -3.93 -0.64
C GLY A 395 -3.98 -3.18 0.59
N GLY A 396 -3.82 -3.83 1.74
CA GLY A 396 -4.25 -3.37 3.05
C GLY A 396 -5.74 -3.63 3.34
N THR A 397 -6.15 -3.21 4.53
CA THR A 397 -7.53 -3.36 5.00
C THR A 397 -8.08 -2.09 5.63
N SER A 398 -9.34 -1.78 5.33
CA SER A 398 -10.17 -0.75 5.97
C SER A 398 -10.92 -1.26 7.21
N GLY A 399 -10.84 -2.57 7.48
CA GLY A 399 -11.49 -3.18 8.63
C GLY A 399 -10.77 -2.85 9.94
N SER A 400 -11.54 -2.75 11.02
CA SER A 400 -10.99 -2.55 12.37
C SER A 400 -10.24 -3.78 12.88
N GLY A 401 -9.41 -3.56 13.91
CA GLY A 401 -8.59 -4.58 14.53
C GLY A 401 -7.25 -4.78 13.82
N PHE A 402 -6.56 -5.85 14.20
CA PHE A 402 -5.23 -6.15 13.66
C PHE A 402 -5.29 -6.48 12.17
N ASN A 403 -5.86 -7.63 11.78
CA ASN A 403 -5.79 -8.13 10.41
C ASN A 403 -7.16 -8.63 9.91
N ASN A 404 -8.00 -7.69 9.44
CA ASN A 404 -9.39 -7.95 9.07
C ASN A 404 -9.55 -8.16 7.54
N PRO A 405 -9.93 -9.36 7.06
CA PRO A 405 -10.06 -9.67 5.65
C PRO A 405 -11.37 -9.15 5.04
N VAL A 406 -12.40 -8.90 5.86
CA VAL A 406 -13.70 -8.39 5.38
C VAL A 406 -13.56 -6.97 4.83
N GLY A 407 -12.65 -6.19 5.42
CA GLY A 407 -12.29 -4.85 4.93
C GLY A 407 -11.13 -4.83 3.95
N ALA A 408 -10.72 -5.97 3.37
CA ALA A 408 -9.62 -5.99 2.41
C ALA A 408 -9.88 -5.03 1.25
N VAL A 409 -8.86 -4.25 0.89
CA VAL A 409 -9.00 -3.26 -0.18
C VAL A 409 -8.16 -3.66 -1.37
N HIS A 410 -8.85 -4.00 -2.46
CA HIS A 410 -8.25 -4.54 -3.68
C HIS A 410 -7.86 -3.47 -4.70
N ALA A 411 -8.60 -2.36 -4.75
CA ALA A 411 -8.31 -1.28 -5.67
C ALA A 411 -6.92 -0.68 -5.35
N ALA A 412 -6.04 -0.54 -6.33
CA ALA A 412 -4.81 0.24 -6.12
C ALA A 412 -5.11 1.74 -6.19
N GLU A 413 -4.24 2.58 -5.63
CA GLU A 413 -4.37 4.04 -5.71
C GLU A 413 -3.03 4.67 -6.08
N LEU A 414 -3.05 5.67 -6.97
CA LEU A 414 -1.86 6.37 -7.44
C LEU A 414 -1.86 7.80 -6.91
N TRP A 415 -0.82 8.17 -6.17
CA TRP A 415 -0.59 9.54 -5.72
C TRP A 415 0.36 10.28 -6.64
N HIS A 416 -0.01 11.51 -7.00
CA HIS A 416 0.78 12.39 -7.84
C HIS A 416 1.45 13.50 -7.03
N PRO A 417 2.79 13.48 -6.82
CA PRO A 417 3.46 14.45 -5.97
C PRO A 417 3.27 15.92 -6.38
N ALA A 418 3.15 16.17 -7.69
CA ALA A 418 3.00 17.53 -8.22
C ALA A 418 1.66 18.20 -7.85
N THR A 419 0.61 17.40 -7.62
CA THR A 419 -0.75 17.92 -7.34
C THR A 419 -1.26 17.51 -5.96
N GLY A 420 -0.63 16.52 -5.33
CA GLY A 420 -1.12 15.89 -4.11
C GLY A 420 -2.36 15.00 -4.31
N ALA A 421 -2.84 14.84 -5.55
CA ALA A 421 -4.09 14.13 -5.86
C ALA A 421 -3.90 12.61 -5.95
N TRP A 422 -4.98 11.89 -5.66
CA TRP A 422 -5.08 10.43 -5.77
C TRP A 422 -5.97 10.02 -6.93
N THR A 423 -5.62 8.91 -7.59
CA THR A 423 -6.46 8.25 -8.59
C THR A 423 -6.66 6.79 -8.21
N THR A 424 -7.90 6.33 -8.15
CA THR A 424 -8.22 4.91 -7.98
C THR A 424 -7.94 4.15 -9.29
N LEU A 425 -7.27 3.01 -9.17
CA LEU A 425 -6.80 2.17 -10.27
C LEU A 425 -7.51 0.81 -10.26
N ALA A 426 -7.09 -0.10 -11.15
CA ALA A 426 -7.60 -1.45 -11.22
C ALA A 426 -7.38 -2.21 -9.90
N SER A 427 -8.30 -3.14 -9.62
CA SER A 427 -8.28 -3.97 -8.41
C SER A 427 -7.55 -5.29 -8.64
N ASN A 428 -6.72 -5.69 -7.68
CA ASN A 428 -6.09 -7.02 -7.68
C ASN A 428 -7.09 -8.09 -7.19
N ALA A 429 -6.91 -9.35 -7.57
CA ALA A 429 -7.88 -10.41 -7.29
C ALA A 429 -7.77 -10.99 -5.88
N VAL A 430 -6.56 -10.98 -5.29
CA VAL A 430 -6.26 -11.67 -4.03
C VAL A 430 -6.33 -10.72 -2.83
N THR A 431 -6.75 -11.20 -1.66
CA THR A 431 -6.70 -10.39 -0.44
C THR A 431 -5.25 -10.24 0.03
N ARG A 432 -4.74 -9.00 0.05
CA ARG A 432 -3.34 -8.71 0.38
C ARG A 432 -3.27 -7.77 1.58
N ILE A 433 -3.19 -8.35 2.79
CA ILE A 433 -3.22 -7.62 4.07
C ILE A 433 -1.89 -7.77 4.82
N TYR A 434 -1.89 -8.09 6.11
CA TYR A 434 -0.65 -8.29 6.88
C TYR A 434 0.28 -9.32 6.22
N HIS A 435 1.58 -9.03 6.18
CA HIS A 435 2.61 -9.78 5.42
C HIS A 435 2.48 -9.74 3.88
N SER A 436 1.66 -8.87 3.31
CA SER A 436 1.74 -8.59 1.88
C SER A 436 2.93 -7.69 1.55
N THR A 437 3.49 -7.87 0.36
CA THR A 437 4.65 -7.14 -0.14
C THR A 437 4.41 -6.64 -1.56
N THR A 438 5.02 -5.51 -1.91
CA THR A 438 4.93 -4.92 -3.24
C THR A 438 6.25 -4.29 -3.66
N ILE A 439 6.76 -4.61 -4.85
CA ILE A 439 8.06 -4.12 -5.32
C ILE A 439 8.06 -3.75 -6.82
N LEU A 440 8.73 -2.65 -7.16
CA LEU A 440 8.92 -2.20 -8.55
C LEU A 440 9.91 -3.12 -9.27
N LEU A 441 9.60 -3.49 -10.53
CA LEU A 441 10.48 -4.28 -11.40
C LEU A 441 11.18 -3.39 -12.45
N PRO A 442 12.32 -3.83 -13.03
CA PRO A 442 13.06 -3.06 -14.03
C PRO A 442 12.25 -2.73 -15.28
N ASP A 443 11.26 -3.54 -15.65
CA ASP A 443 10.40 -3.26 -16.80
C ASP A 443 9.28 -2.27 -16.50
N GLY A 444 9.26 -1.66 -15.31
CA GLY A 444 8.24 -0.71 -14.90
C GLY A 444 6.91 -1.35 -14.49
N ARG A 445 6.82 -2.66 -14.38
CA ARG A 445 5.68 -3.32 -13.71
C ARG A 445 5.95 -3.43 -12.21
N VAL A 446 4.93 -3.80 -11.45
CA VAL A 446 5.01 -3.95 -10.00
C VAL A 446 4.57 -5.36 -9.61
N LEU A 447 5.40 -6.06 -8.83
CA LEU A 447 5.07 -7.36 -8.24
C LEU A 447 4.33 -7.15 -6.92
N HIS A 448 3.19 -7.81 -6.72
CA HIS A 448 2.40 -7.80 -5.48
C HIS A 448 2.18 -9.24 -5.00
N SER A 449 2.61 -9.57 -3.79
CA SER A 449 2.67 -10.94 -3.27
C SER A 449 2.37 -11.01 -1.77
N GLY A 450 2.39 -12.24 -1.23
CA GLY A 450 2.26 -12.54 0.19
C GLY A 450 0.87 -12.27 0.77
N SER A 451 0.81 -12.07 2.09
CA SER A 451 -0.38 -12.06 2.96
C SER A 451 -0.60 -13.39 3.68
N GLY A 452 -0.56 -13.36 5.02
CA GLY A 452 -0.65 -14.57 5.87
C GLY A 452 0.62 -14.82 6.67
N ASP A 453 1.02 -16.07 6.84
CA ASP A 453 2.29 -16.59 7.36
C ASP A 453 2.52 -16.36 8.86
N TRP A 454 1.49 -16.63 9.66
CA TRP A 454 1.55 -16.53 11.13
C TRP A 454 0.50 -17.41 11.86
N LEU A 455 0.11 -18.55 11.28
CA LEU A 455 -0.81 -19.53 11.91
C LEU A 455 -2.18 -18.95 12.35
N GLY A 456 -2.56 -17.78 11.82
CA GLY A 456 -3.82 -17.11 12.11
C GLY A 456 -5.00 -17.65 11.28
N PRO A 457 -6.22 -17.15 11.51
CA PRO A 457 -7.41 -17.60 10.76
C PRO A 457 -7.46 -17.10 9.31
N GLN A 458 -6.43 -16.38 8.84
CA GLN A 458 -6.40 -15.78 7.50
C GLN A 458 -5.79 -16.73 6.47
N PRO A 459 -6.21 -16.66 5.19
CA PRO A 459 -5.61 -17.46 4.13
C PRO A 459 -4.11 -17.20 3.99
N GLU A 460 -3.35 -18.28 3.79
CA GLU A 460 -1.93 -18.28 3.48
C GLU A 460 -1.73 -18.06 1.98
N GLU A 461 -1.50 -16.82 1.56
CA GLU A 461 -1.50 -16.44 0.14
C GLU A 461 -0.15 -16.74 -0.54
N ARG A 462 -0.02 -17.99 -1.01
CA ARG A 462 1.12 -18.50 -1.80
C ARG A 462 0.96 -18.18 -3.28
N SER A 463 0.69 -16.92 -3.58
CA SER A 463 0.45 -16.44 -4.93
C SER A 463 1.00 -15.03 -5.10
N PHE A 464 1.14 -14.59 -6.34
CA PHE A 464 1.48 -13.21 -6.67
C PHE A 464 0.72 -12.74 -7.92
N GLU A 465 0.63 -11.42 -8.06
CA GLU A 465 0.07 -10.74 -9.23
C GLU A 465 1.06 -9.68 -9.70
N ILE A 466 1.09 -9.42 -11.01
CA ILE A 466 1.90 -8.36 -11.60
C ILE A 466 0.97 -7.25 -12.07
N TYR A 467 1.17 -6.05 -11.54
CA TYR A 467 0.49 -4.85 -11.98
C TYR A 467 1.28 -4.14 -13.08
N SER A 468 0.60 -3.86 -14.19
CA SER A 468 1.07 -2.98 -15.25
C SER A 468 0.44 -1.60 -15.04
N PRO A 469 1.19 -0.58 -14.60
CA PRO A 469 0.62 0.74 -14.35
C PRO A 469 0.14 1.42 -15.63
N PRO A 470 -0.73 2.45 -15.52
CA PRO A 470 -1.37 3.10 -16.67
C PRO A 470 -0.38 3.60 -17.73
N TYR A 471 0.83 4.01 -17.33
CA TYR A 471 1.85 4.49 -18.26
C TYR A 471 2.28 3.44 -19.29
N LEU A 472 2.11 2.14 -19.04
CA LEU A 472 2.48 1.10 -20.02
C LEU A 472 1.50 1.00 -21.18
N PHE A 473 0.38 1.71 -21.11
CA PHE A 473 -0.69 1.72 -22.12
C PHE A 473 -0.85 3.09 -22.81
N ARG A 474 0.06 4.04 -22.54
CA ARG A 474 0.02 5.43 -23.08
C ARG A 474 0.88 5.62 -24.34
N GLY A 475 1.22 4.54 -25.02
CA GLY A 475 1.98 4.56 -26.27
C GLY A 475 3.35 3.90 -26.17
N PRO A 476 4.23 4.11 -27.16
CA PRO A 476 5.52 3.43 -27.24
C PRO A 476 6.45 3.84 -26.09
N ARG A 477 7.19 2.85 -25.58
CA ARG A 477 8.21 3.04 -24.56
C ARG A 477 9.48 3.60 -25.20
N PRO A 478 10.17 4.56 -24.56
CA PRO A 478 11.52 4.92 -24.98
C PRO A 478 12.47 3.74 -24.77
N ALA A 479 13.56 3.69 -25.53
CA ALA A 479 14.57 2.64 -25.45
C ALA A 479 15.94 3.16 -24.98
N ILE A 480 16.60 2.40 -24.11
CA ILE A 480 18.04 2.57 -23.83
C ILE A 480 18.77 1.50 -24.66
N THR A 481 19.39 1.92 -25.77
CA THR A 481 19.94 1.00 -26.79
C THR A 481 21.40 0.66 -26.58
N GLY A 482 22.17 1.56 -25.99
CA GLY A 482 23.59 1.34 -25.71
C GLY A 482 23.86 0.67 -24.37
N THR A 483 25.12 0.28 -24.17
CA THR A 483 25.59 -0.24 -22.89
C THR A 483 25.52 0.86 -21.83
N THR A 484 24.84 0.58 -20.72
CA THR A 484 24.90 1.41 -19.51
C THR A 484 25.97 0.81 -18.58
N PRO A 485 26.94 1.58 -18.09
CA PRO A 485 27.93 1.08 -17.13
C PRO A 485 27.25 0.48 -15.90
N SER A 486 27.70 -0.69 -15.46
CA SER A 486 27.19 -1.35 -14.24
C SER A 486 27.52 -0.58 -12.96
N ASP A 487 28.53 0.30 -13.03
CA ASP A 487 29.10 1.03 -11.92
C ASP A 487 29.28 2.50 -12.32
N VAL A 488 28.84 3.42 -11.46
CA VAL A 488 28.95 4.87 -11.67
C VAL A 488 29.41 5.56 -10.38
N ALA A 489 30.25 6.58 -10.54
CA ALA A 489 30.77 7.37 -9.43
C ALA A 489 29.93 8.61 -9.14
N TYR A 490 29.94 9.09 -7.89
CA TYR A 490 29.33 10.39 -7.55
C TYR A 490 29.84 11.54 -8.43
N GLY A 491 28.92 12.37 -8.91
CA GLY A 491 29.23 13.53 -9.76
C GLY A 491 29.68 13.19 -11.20
N GLN A 492 29.74 11.90 -11.56
CA GLN A 492 30.02 11.48 -12.93
C GLN A 492 28.95 12.00 -13.89
N THR A 493 29.35 12.36 -15.10
CA THR A 493 28.43 12.53 -16.22
C THR A 493 28.41 11.27 -17.07
N LEU A 494 27.24 10.65 -17.19
CA LEU A 494 27.00 9.42 -17.92
C LEU A 494 26.33 9.72 -19.27
N PHE A 495 26.90 9.21 -20.35
CA PHE A 495 26.18 9.17 -21.63
C PHE A 495 25.23 7.96 -21.64
N VAL A 496 23.94 8.21 -21.87
CA VAL A 496 22.90 7.19 -22.01
C VAL A 496 22.42 7.20 -23.46
N GLU A 497 22.79 6.18 -24.21
CA GLU A 497 22.42 6.06 -25.62
C GLU A 497 20.93 5.74 -25.75
N THR A 498 20.21 6.58 -26.49
CA THR A 498 18.79 6.42 -26.77
C THR A 498 18.42 7.14 -28.07
N PRO A 499 17.62 6.52 -28.96
CA PRO A 499 17.08 7.21 -30.12
C PRO A 499 16.01 8.25 -29.74
N ASP A 500 15.48 8.18 -28.52
CA ASP A 500 14.32 8.96 -28.07
C ASP A 500 14.70 10.22 -27.26
N GLY A 501 15.98 10.61 -27.27
CA GLY A 501 16.54 11.64 -26.37
C GLY A 501 15.77 12.97 -26.39
N ALA A 502 15.26 13.40 -27.55
CA ALA A 502 14.49 14.63 -27.68
C ALA A 502 13.09 14.56 -27.01
N GLY A 503 12.55 13.36 -26.81
CA GLY A 503 11.24 13.14 -26.19
C GLY A 503 11.29 12.79 -24.71
N ILE A 504 12.49 12.70 -24.11
CA ILE A 504 12.66 12.40 -22.68
C ILE A 504 12.38 13.64 -21.83
N ALA A 505 11.46 13.49 -20.88
CA ALA A 505 11.03 14.54 -19.96
C ALA A 505 11.58 14.37 -18.55
N LYS A 506 11.87 13.14 -18.12
CA LYS A 506 12.50 12.86 -16.83
C LYS A 506 13.55 11.75 -16.96
N VAL A 507 14.59 11.88 -16.15
CA VAL A 507 15.54 10.80 -15.86
C VAL A 507 15.52 10.59 -14.36
N THR A 508 15.29 9.36 -13.91
CA THR A 508 15.15 9.04 -12.49
C THR A 508 16.06 7.88 -12.11
N PHE A 509 16.68 8.02 -10.94
CA PHE A 509 17.24 6.91 -10.18
C PHE A 509 16.20 6.46 -9.16
N ILE A 510 15.92 5.16 -9.11
CA ILE A 510 15.14 4.54 -8.03
C ILE A 510 16.00 3.48 -7.38
N ARG A 511 16.31 3.63 -6.10
CA ARG A 511 17.11 2.64 -5.36
C ARG A 511 16.33 1.32 -5.30
N LEU A 512 17.03 0.18 -5.40
CA LEU A 512 16.36 -1.12 -5.38
C LEU A 512 15.58 -1.31 -4.07
N GLY A 513 14.35 -1.81 -4.20
CA GLY A 513 13.44 -2.02 -3.07
C GLY A 513 13.83 -3.24 -2.23
N SER A 514 13.52 -3.14 -0.94
CA SER A 514 13.74 -4.17 0.09
C SER A 514 12.61 -4.06 1.11
N VAL A 515 11.53 -4.82 0.88
CA VAL A 515 10.20 -4.55 1.45
C VAL A 515 9.69 -5.67 2.34
N THR A 516 9.08 -5.30 3.46
CA THR A 516 8.30 -6.17 4.34
C THR A 516 7.39 -5.32 5.25
N HIS A 517 6.30 -5.86 5.78
CA HIS A 517 5.50 -5.23 6.86
C HIS A 517 5.15 -3.74 6.63
N ALA A 518 4.68 -3.41 5.42
CA ALA A 518 4.33 -2.05 5.00
C ALA A 518 5.51 -1.05 4.91
N ALA A 519 6.75 -1.54 5.01
CA ALA A 519 7.97 -0.75 4.93
C ALA A 519 8.89 -1.27 3.84
N ASP A 520 9.24 -0.41 2.90
CA ASP A 520 10.37 -0.65 2.01
C ASP A 520 11.55 0.20 2.50
N MET A 521 12.55 -0.49 3.06
CA MET A 521 13.71 0.13 3.69
C MET A 521 14.71 0.65 2.65
N GLY A 522 14.62 0.15 1.42
CA GLY A 522 15.59 0.41 0.38
C GLY A 522 15.17 1.51 -0.59
N GLN A 523 13.89 1.56 -0.97
CA GLN A 523 13.43 2.43 -2.05
C GLN A 523 13.58 3.93 -1.72
N ARG A 524 14.00 4.68 -2.75
CA ARG A 524 13.92 6.14 -2.81
C ARG A 524 14.07 6.56 -4.26
N LEU A 525 13.49 7.70 -4.62
CA LEU A 525 13.63 8.27 -5.95
C LEU A 525 14.53 9.51 -5.91
N VAL A 526 15.45 9.58 -6.87
CA VAL A 526 16.39 10.68 -7.07
C VAL A 526 16.24 11.16 -8.51
N PRO A 527 15.66 12.35 -8.74
CA PRO A 527 15.63 12.94 -10.08
C PRO A 527 17.06 13.28 -10.53
N LEU A 528 17.39 13.00 -11.79
CA LEU A 528 18.70 13.29 -12.37
C LEU A 528 18.61 14.44 -13.36
N SER A 529 19.56 15.36 -13.29
CA SER A 529 19.76 16.38 -14.33
C SER A 529 20.27 15.73 -15.59
N PHE A 530 19.76 16.17 -16.75
CA PHE A 530 20.20 15.64 -18.03
C PHE A 530 20.11 16.68 -19.14
N THR A 531 20.78 16.43 -20.26
CA THR A 531 20.71 17.24 -21.48
C THR A 531 20.68 16.33 -22.70
N PRO A 532 19.73 16.50 -23.64
CA PRO A 532 19.77 15.81 -24.91
C PRO A 532 21.04 16.17 -25.70
N VAL A 533 21.73 15.15 -26.20
CA VAL A 533 22.93 15.28 -27.04
C VAL A 533 22.78 14.38 -28.27
N SER A 534 23.73 14.46 -29.20
CA SER A 534 23.70 13.58 -30.38
C SER A 534 23.71 12.10 -29.95
N GLY A 535 22.69 11.35 -30.36
CA GLY A 535 22.57 9.90 -30.11
C GLY A 535 22.11 9.49 -28.70
N GLY A 536 21.77 10.44 -27.82
CA GLY A 536 21.32 10.08 -26.47
C GLY A 536 21.19 11.25 -25.51
N LEU A 537 21.43 10.97 -24.23
CA LEU A 537 21.38 11.94 -23.15
C LEU A 537 22.73 12.00 -22.41
N SER A 538 23.13 13.20 -22.03
CA SER A 538 24.16 13.42 -21.01
C SER A 538 23.46 13.54 -19.66
N VAL A 539 23.64 12.57 -18.76
CA VAL A 539 22.98 12.46 -17.46
C VAL A 539 23.99 12.68 -16.34
N VAL A 540 23.68 13.56 -15.39
CA VAL A 540 24.55 13.86 -14.25
C VAL A 540 24.17 13.01 -13.05
N ILE A 541 25.09 12.16 -12.60
CA ILE A 541 24.95 11.33 -11.40
C ILE A 541 25.02 12.24 -10.16
N PRO A 542 24.22 11.99 -9.10
CA PRO A 542 24.22 12.82 -7.90
C PRO A 542 25.63 12.92 -7.33
N ALA A 543 25.99 14.09 -6.79
CA ALA A 543 27.33 14.35 -6.26
C ALA A 543 27.46 14.05 -4.75
N SER A 544 26.34 13.76 -4.06
CA SER A 544 26.32 13.61 -2.61
C SER A 544 25.66 12.31 -2.18
N PRO A 545 26.29 11.52 -1.31
CA PRO A 545 25.71 10.32 -0.74
C PRO A 545 24.55 10.62 0.24
N ASN A 546 24.40 11.85 0.72
CA ASN A 546 23.23 12.24 1.51
C ASN A 546 21.96 12.29 0.65
N ILE A 547 22.11 12.60 -0.64
CA ILE A 547 21.02 12.66 -1.61
C ILE A 547 20.70 11.26 -2.14
N ALA A 548 21.73 10.50 -2.47
CA ALA A 548 21.64 9.14 -2.98
C ALA A 548 22.67 8.26 -2.28
N PRO A 549 22.34 7.59 -1.16
CA PRO A 549 23.27 6.68 -0.49
C PRO A 549 23.80 5.59 -1.43
N PRO A 550 25.01 5.07 -1.20
CA PRO A 550 25.64 4.13 -2.13
C PRO A 550 24.84 2.82 -2.27
N GLY A 551 25.07 2.12 -3.38
CA GLY A 551 24.41 0.85 -3.68
C GLY A 551 23.67 0.84 -5.03
N PRO A 552 22.79 -0.14 -5.25
CA PRO A 552 22.17 -0.35 -6.55
C PRO A 552 20.91 0.50 -6.77
N TYR A 553 20.79 1.06 -7.98
CA TYR A 553 19.69 1.89 -8.45
C TYR A 553 19.23 1.43 -9.84
N MET A 554 17.94 1.56 -10.13
CA MET A 554 17.41 1.54 -11.49
C MET A 554 17.45 2.95 -12.09
N LEU A 555 18.10 3.09 -13.24
CA LEU A 555 18.03 4.25 -14.11
C LEU A 555 16.85 4.11 -15.07
N PHE A 556 15.92 5.05 -15.04
CA PHE A 556 14.80 5.15 -15.98
C PHE A 556 14.88 6.41 -16.83
N LEU A 557 14.55 6.27 -18.11
CA LEU A 557 14.18 7.38 -18.99
C LEU A 557 12.65 7.41 -19.09
N VAL A 558 12.03 8.57 -18.87
CA VAL A 558 10.57 8.74 -18.98
C VAL A 558 10.27 9.80 -20.03
N ASN A 559 9.48 9.44 -21.04
CA ASN A 559 9.12 10.36 -22.11
C ASN A 559 8.05 11.38 -21.69
N GLY A 560 7.75 12.34 -22.58
CA GLY A 560 6.74 13.38 -22.36
C GLY A 560 5.31 12.89 -22.08
N ASN A 561 4.98 11.64 -22.43
CA ASN A 561 3.69 11.00 -22.13
C ASN A 561 3.70 10.26 -20.78
N GLY A 562 4.81 10.31 -20.04
CA GLY A 562 4.99 9.60 -18.79
C GLY A 562 5.30 8.11 -18.96
N VAL A 563 5.68 7.65 -20.16
CA VAL A 563 6.01 6.24 -20.43
C VAL A 563 7.49 5.98 -20.13
N PRO A 564 7.83 5.05 -19.22
CA PRO A 564 9.21 4.73 -18.89
C PRO A 564 9.83 3.69 -19.85
N ALA A 565 11.12 3.84 -20.12
CA ALA A 565 11.95 2.77 -20.68
C ALA A 565 12.01 1.56 -19.74
N VAL A 566 12.52 0.43 -20.21
CA VAL A 566 13.01 -0.62 -19.31
C VAL A 566 14.23 -0.06 -18.60
N GLY A 567 14.21 -0.08 -17.28
CA GLY A 567 15.27 0.45 -16.42
C GLY A 567 16.58 -0.31 -16.57
N ARG A 568 17.68 0.37 -16.28
CA ARG A 568 19.02 -0.21 -16.22
C ARG A 568 19.51 -0.17 -14.78
N ILE A 569 19.85 -1.33 -14.24
CA ILE A 569 20.40 -1.39 -12.88
C ILE A 569 21.88 -0.97 -12.94
N VAL A 570 22.22 -0.01 -12.09
CA VAL A 570 23.56 0.58 -11.95
C VAL A 570 23.90 0.71 -10.48
N LYS A 571 25.18 0.55 -10.15
CA LYS A 571 25.69 0.66 -8.78
C LYS A 571 26.41 1.98 -8.57
N LEU A 572 25.91 2.79 -7.64
CA LEU A 572 26.47 4.08 -7.26
C LEU A 572 27.48 3.91 -6.13
N HIS A 573 28.68 4.47 -6.30
CA HIS A 573 29.79 4.39 -5.33
C HIS A 573 30.63 5.66 -5.25
#